data_AF-X1NQ29-F1
#
_entry.id   AF-X1NQ29-F1
#
_cell.length_a   1.000
_cell.length_b   1.000
_cell.length_c   1.000
_cell.angle_alpha   90.00
_cell.angle_beta   90.00
_cell.angle_gamma   90.00
#
_symmetry.space_group_name_H-M   'P 1'
#
loop_
_entity.id
_entity.type
_entity.pdbx_description
1 polymer ?
#
loop_
_entity_poly.entity_id
_entity_poly.type
_entity_poly.pdbx_seq_one_letter_code
_entity_poly.pdbx_strand_id
1 'polypeptide(L)'
;HRVKVKWNKPEASWLEGIFSRGDRRLTKVLVEAWQQGARFDSWSEYFNMDIWKEAFKKHRVDPDFYLLRERDHDEILPWEHINSGISKEFLLREWQKAIMREKTPDCREYCSDCGVCNESKISPVLFDTWHPLKEKVSLKSKQSNEQVKRYRLYFSKLEKAQYLSHLELIRLFIRAFRRAGIDLVYSGGYHPMPKVSFAVALPVGVKSLGEIIDVQVKYIFSYFRV
;
A
#
# COMPACT_ATOMS: atom_id res chain seq x y z
N HIS A 1 18.36 29.98 9.34
CA HIS A 1 17.60 28.83 8.78
C HIS A 1 16.12 29.17 8.70
N ARG A 2 15.48 29.06 7.52
CA ARG A 2 14.01 29.17 7.39
C ARG A 2 13.42 27.77 7.52
N VAL A 3 12.79 27.46 8.64
CA VAL A 3 12.00 26.24 8.80
C VAL A 3 10.68 26.44 8.06
N LYS A 4 10.43 25.63 7.03
CA LYS A 4 9.11 25.53 6.39
C LYS A 4 8.36 24.38 7.05
N VAL A 5 7.29 24.70 7.75
CA VAL A 5 6.38 23.70 8.31
C VAL A 5 5.27 23.43 7.30
N LYS A 6 4.97 22.15 7.06
CA LYS A 6 3.80 21.71 6.28
C LYS A 6 2.86 20.97 7.22
N TRP A 7 1.57 21.28 7.14
CA TRP A 7 0.51 20.59 7.88
C TRP A 7 -0.73 20.43 7.00
N ASN A 8 -1.59 19.47 7.35
CA ASN A 8 -2.87 19.28 6.68
C ASN A 8 -3.91 20.28 7.22
N LYS A 9 -4.84 20.71 6.37
CA LYS A 9 -5.97 21.57 6.78
C LYS A 9 -6.83 20.82 7.83
N PRO A 10 -7.13 21.41 9.00
CA PRO A 10 -7.93 20.76 10.04
C PRO A 10 -9.27 20.19 9.55
N GLU A 11 -9.87 20.86 8.58
CA GLU A 11 -11.14 20.50 7.96
C GLU A 11 -11.07 19.19 7.17
N ALA A 12 -9.95 18.95 6.49
CA ALA A 12 -9.70 17.68 5.82
C ALA A 12 -9.50 16.55 6.84
N SER A 13 -8.72 16.79 7.90
CA SER A 13 -8.54 15.83 9.00
C SER A 13 -9.85 15.50 9.72
N TRP A 14 -10.75 16.47 9.86
CA TRP A 14 -12.09 16.27 10.42
C TRP A 14 -12.89 15.29 9.55
N LEU A 15 -12.89 15.49 8.23
CA LEU A 15 -13.59 14.62 7.29
C LEU A 15 -12.99 13.21 7.23
N GLU A 16 -11.66 13.10 7.16
CA GLU A 16 -10.92 11.83 7.25
C GLU A 16 -11.28 11.08 8.54
N GLY A 17 -11.36 11.81 9.66
CA GLY A 17 -11.73 11.25 10.94
C GLY A 17 -13.16 10.69 10.98
N ILE A 18 -14.10 11.26 10.23
CA ILE A 18 -15.47 10.76 10.13
C ILE A 18 -15.52 9.50 9.26
N PHE A 19 -14.94 9.56 8.05
CA PHE A 19 -15.02 8.46 7.09
C PHE A 19 -14.18 7.24 7.48
N SER A 20 -13.06 7.43 8.16
CA SER A 20 -12.26 6.31 8.72
C SER A 20 -13.01 5.50 9.77
N ARG A 21 -14.02 6.12 10.41
CA ARG A 21 -14.89 5.49 11.42
C ARG A 21 -16.32 5.32 10.92
N GLY A 22 -16.51 5.43 9.62
CA GLY A 22 -17.81 5.48 8.96
C GLY A 22 -18.53 4.15 8.91
N ASP A 23 -19.85 4.23 8.79
CA ASP A 23 -20.70 3.11 8.41
C ASP A 23 -21.54 3.45 7.17
N ARG A 24 -22.46 2.55 6.81
CA ARG A 24 -23.33 2.71 5.63
C ARG A 24 -24.20 3.98 5.67
N ARG A 25 -24.39 4.65 6.82
CA ARG A 25 -25.14 5.91 6.89
C ARG A 25 -24.39 7.04 6.18
N LEU A 26 -23.05 7.02 6.19
CA LEU A 26 -22.22 8.00 5.48
C LEU A 26 -22.31 7.89 3.96
N THR A 27 -22.77 6.76 3.41
CA THR A 27 -22.90 6.60 1.96
C THR A 27 -23.79 7.67 1.34
N LYS A 28 -24.89 8.05 2.00
CA LYS A 28 -25.80 9.09 1.50
C LYS A 28 -25.13 10.46 1.50
N VAL A 29 -24.37 10.78 2.55
CA VAL A 29 -23.58 12.01 2.65
C VAL A 29 -22.52 12.08 1.54
N LEU A 30 -21.80 10.99 1.30
CA LEU A 30 -20.79 10.91 0.25
C LEU A 30 -21.39 11.13 -1.14
N VAL A 31 -22.50 10.45 -1.44
CA VAL A 31 -23.20 10.59 -2.73
C VAL A 31 -23.71 12.02 -2.91
N GLU A 32 -24.29 12.62 -1.88
CA GLU A 32 -24.78 14.00 -1.92
C GLU A 32 -23.65 15.00 -2.15
N ALA A 33 -22.55 14.91 -1.40
CA ALA A 33 -21.39 15.77 -1.58
C ALA A 33 -20.83 15.65 -3.01
N TRP A 34 -20.76 14.43 -3.54
CA TRP A 34 -20.37 14.18 -4.93
C TRP A 34 -21.36 14.80 -5.92
N GLN A 35 -22.67 14.75 -5.69
CA GLN A 35 -23.67 15.40 -6.54
C GLN A 35 -23.58 16.93 -6.50
N GLN A 36 -23.20 17.50 -5.36
CA GLN A 36 -22.97 18.93 -5.18
C GLN A 36 -21.62 19.42 -5.72
N GLY A 37 -20.77 18.52 -6.22
CA GLY A 37 -19.53 18.86 -6.91
C GLY A 37 -18.24 18.62 -6.12
N ALA A 38 -18.28 17.97 -4.96
CA ALA A 38 -17.07 17.59 -4.21
C ALA A 38 -16.16 16.69 -5.07
N ARG A 39 -15.00 17.20 -5.48
CA ARG A 39 -14.01 16.50 -6.31
C ARG A 39 -12.62 16.92 -5.85
N PHE A 40 -11.67 15.99 -5.91
CA PHE A 40 -10.28 16.23 -5.54
C PHE A 40 -10.10 16.80 -4.13
N ASP A 41 -10.94 16.38 -3.17
CA ASP A 41 -10.92 16.88 -1.78
C ASP A 41 -9.59 16.62 -1.04
N SER A 42 -8.74 15.72 -1.54
CA SER A 42 -7.37 15.53 -1.03
C SER A 42 -6.42 16.69 -1.37
N TRP A 43 -6.83 17.60 -2.26
CA TRP A 43 -6.05 18.76 -2.68
C TRP A 43 -6.67 20.03 -2.12
N SER A 44 -5.86 20.76 -1.36
CA SER A 44 -6.32 21.83 -0.49
C SER A 44 -7.02 22.98 -1.23
N GLU A 45 -6.71 23.20 -2.51
CA GLU A 45 -7.32 24.20 -3.38
C GLU A 45 -8.71 23.81 -3.93
N TYR A 46 -9.07 22.53 -3.93
CA TYR A 46 -10.37 22.04 -4.39
C TYR A 46 -11.31 21.64 -3.25
N PHE A 47 -10.76 21.49 -2.05
CA PHE A 47 -11.52 21.12 -0.86
C PHE A 47 -12.53 22.21 -0.46
N ASN A 48 -13.82 21.85 -0.47
CA ASN A 48 -14.91 22.73 -0.07
C ASN A 48 -15.71 22.09 1.09
N MET A 49 -15.46 22.59 2.30
CA MET A 49 -16.11 22.09 3.52
C MET A 49 -17.62 22.36 3.57
N ASP A 50 -18.11 23.40 2.91
CA ASP A 50 -19.53 23.77 2.98
C ASP A 50 -20.41 22.72 2.31
N ILE A 51 -19.96 22.14 1.19
CA ILE A 51 -20.60 20.99 0.52
C ILE A 51 -20.79 19.84 1.51
N TRP A 52 -19.74 19.52 2.29
CA TRP A 52 -19.78 18.42 3.24
C TRP A 52 -20.75 18.72 4.39
N LYS A 53 -20.69 19.92 4.98
CA LYS A 53 -21.62 20.34 6.04
C LYS A 53 -23.07 20.29 5.58
N GLU A 54 -23.36 20.76 4.36
CA GLU A 54 -24.70 20.70 3.78
C GLU A 54 -25.16 19.26 3.55
N ALA A 55 -24.30 18.39 3.04
CA ALA A 55 -24.60 16.97 2.84
C ALA A 55 -24.92 16.25 4.16
N PHE A 56 -24.13 16.49 5.23
CA PHE A 56 -24.41 15.96 6.57
C PHE A 56 -25.76 16.45 7.09
N LYS A 57 -26.02 17.75 7.01
CA LYS A 57 -27.28 18.37 7.45
C LYS A 57 -28.48 17.81 6.68
N LYS A 58 -28.40 17.70 5.36
CA LYS A 58 -29.48 17.20 4.49
C LYS A 58 -29.87 15.78 4.84
N HIS A 59 -28.90 14.92 5.12
CA HIS A 59 -29.15 13.52 5.48
C HIS A 59 -29.33 13.30 6.98
N ARG A 60 -29.31 14.36 7.80
CA ARG A 60 -29.45 14.31 9.27
C ARG A 60 -28.47 13.32 9.89
N VAL A 61 -27.25 13.30 9.35
CA VAL A 61 -26.16 12.49 9.88
C VAL A 61 -25.30 13.40 10.74
N ASP A 62 -25.21 13.08 12.02
CA ASP A 62 -24.36 13.79 12.95
C ASP A 62 -22.88 13.36 12.77
N PRO A 63 -21.98 14.28 12.39
CA PRO A 63 -20.54 13.99 12.32
C PRO A 63 -19.92 13.62 13.67
N ASP A 64 -20.41 14.19 14.77
CA ASP A 64 -19.81 14.05 16.10
C ASP A 64 -20.02 12.65 16.67
N PHE A 65 -21.11 11.98 16.26
CA PHE A 65 -21.31 10.55 16.48
C PHE A 65 -20.08 9.71 16.06
N TYR A 66 -19.39 10.11 14.99
CA TYR A 66 -18.23 9.38 14.47
C TYR A 66 -16.92 9.82 15.13
N LEU A 67 -16.76 11.12 15.41
CA LEU A 67 -15.52 11.71 15.90
C LEU A 67 -15.36 11.69 17.41
N LEU A 68 -16.41 12.06 18.14
CA LEU A 68 -16.33 12.41 19.57
C LEU A 68 -16.93 11.35 20.48
N ARG A 69 -17.73 10.43 19.94
CA ARG A 69 -18.37 9.39 20.73
C ARG A 69 -17.35 8.36 21.24
N GLU A 70 -17.41 8.08 22.53
CA GLU A 70 -16.74 6.93 23.14
C GLU A 70 -17.37 5.62 22.63
N ARG A 71 -16.53 4.63 22.32
CA ARG A 71 -16.98 3.34 21.81
C ARG A 71 -16.81 2.29 22.88
N ASP A 72 -17.85 1.50 23.09
CA ASP A 72 -17.79 0.37 24.00
C ASP A 72 -16.89 -0.74 23.40
N HIS A 73 -16.26 -1.52 24.26
CA HIS A 73 -15.43 -2.66 23.85
C HIS A 73 -16.27 -3.75 23.18
N ASP A 74 -17.53 -3.88 23.59
CA ASP A 74 -18.47 -4.90 23.10
C ASP A 74 -19.33 -4.38 21.93
N GLU A 75 -19.14 -3.12 21.51
CA GLU A 75 -19.83 -2.56 20.35
C GLU A 75 -19.39 -3.27 19.06
N ILE A 76 -20.34 -3.48 18.16
CA ILE A 76 -20.08 -3.97 16.80
C ILE A 76 -19.58 -2.80 15.96
N LEU A 77 -18.31 -2.84 15.57
CA LEU A 77 -17.71 -1.74 14.81
C LEU A 77 -17.97 -1.93 13.30
N PRO A 78 -18.27 -0.84 12.55
CA PRO A 78 -18.52 -0.92 11.12
C PRO A 78 -17.40 -1.59 10.30
N TRP A 79 -16.15 -1.45 10.76
CA TRP A 79 -14.95 -2.02 10.14
C TRP A 79 -14.52 -3.37 10.73
N GLU A 80 -15.25 -3.93 11.69
CA GLU A 80 -14.88 -5.19 12.38
C GLU A 80 -14.84 -6.40 11.46
N HIS A 81 -15.56 -6.35 10.33
CA HIS A 81 -15.53 -7.37 9.29
C HIS A 81 -14.20 -7.41 8.50
N ILE A 82 -13.32 -6.42 8.65
CA ILE A 82 -12.02 -6.36 7.99
C ILE A 82 -11.03 -7.23 8.76
N ASN A 83 -10.65 -8.36 8.18
CA ASN A 83 -9.66 -9.26 8.76
C ASN A 83 -8.24 -8.85 8.35
N SER A 84 -7.49 -8.25 9.27
CA SER A 84 -6.06 -7.93 9.11
C SER A 84 -5.13 -9.06 9.56
N GLY A 85 -5.67 -10.15 10.11
CA GLY A 85 -4.95 -11.21 10.80
C GLY A 85 -4.69 -10.92 12.29
N ILE A 86 -4.94 -9.70 12.76
CA ILE A 86 -4.80 -9.33 14.18
C ILE A 86 -6.14 -9.56 14.89
N SER A 87 -6.12 -10.21 16.05
CA SER A 87 -7.33 -10.49 16.83
C SER A 87 -7.89 -9.24 17.53
N LYS A 88 -9.22 -9.18 17.70
CA LYS A 88 -9.90 -8.08 18.42
C LYS A 88 -9.43 -8.01 19.86
N GLU A 89 -9.26 -9.17 20.49
CA GLU A 89 -8.80 -9.31 21.87
C GLU A 89 -7.40 -8.74 22.04
N PHE A 90 -6.51 -8.94 21.06
CA PHE A 90 -5.18 -8.33 21.08
C PHE A 90 -5.27 -6.81 20.98
N LEU A 91 -6.06 -6.27 20.05
CA LEU A 91 -6.22 -4.81 19.89
C LEU A 91 -6.80 -4.14 21.15
N LEU A 92 -7.74 -4.79 21.83
CA LEU A 92 -8.29 -4.31 23.11
C LEU A 92 -7.22 -4.29 24.20
N ARG A 93 -6.39 -5.34 24.32
CA ARG A 93 -5.26 -5.37 25.26
C ARG A 93 -4.23 -4.27 24.96
N GLU A 94 -3.89 -4.06 23.69
CA GLU A 94 -2.96 -3.00 23.28
C GLU A 94 -3.51 -1.60 23.57
N TRP A 95 -4.81 -1.39 23.39
CA TRP A 95 -5.47 -0.14 23.75
C TRP A 95 -5.41 0.12 25.26
N GLN A 96 -5.68 -0.90 26.09
CA GLN A 96 -5.56 -0.80 27.55
C GLN A 96 -4.13 -0.46 27.98
N LYS A 97 -3.12 -1.14 27.43
CA LYS A 97 -1.71 -0.81 27.67
C LYS A 97 -1.37 0.61 27.26
N ALA A 98 -1.87 1.08 26.11
CA ALA A 98 -1.64 2.45 25.65
C ALA A 98 -2.19 3.49 26.63
N ILE A 99 -3.37 3.26 27.20
CA ILE A 99 -3.95 4.10 28.26
C ILE A 99 -3.07 4.09 29.51
N MET A 100 -2.57 2.91 29.90
CA MET A 100 -1.66 2.73 31.03
C MET A 100 -0.22 3.20 30.74
N ARG A 101 0.08 3.65 29.50
CA ARG A 101 1.42 4.03 29.01
C ARG A 101 2.44 2.89 29.08
N GLU A 102 1.95 1.67 29.00
CA GLU A 102 2.76 0.46 28.93
C GLU A 102 3.20 0.19 27.49
N LYS A 103 4.35 -0.47 27.34
CA LYS A 103 4.89 -0.86 26.04
C LYS A 103 4.66 -2.34 25.82
N THR A 104 4.36 -2.69 24.57
CA THR A 104 4.40 -4.08 24.12
C THR A 104 5.82 -4.41 23.67
N PRO A 105 6.42 -5.51 24.18
CA PRO A 105 7.76 -5.91 23.83
C PRO A 105 7.84 -6.34 22.36
N ASP A 106 9.07 -6.46 21.86
CA ASP A 106 9.31 -6.92 20.50
C ASP A 106 8.89 -8.39 20.34
N CYS A 107 8.02 -8.68 19.37
CA CYS A 107 7.56 -10.04 19.08
C CYS A 107 8.67 -11.00 18.62
N ARG A 108 9.87 -10.49 18.30
CA ARG A 108 11.08 -11.26 18.00
C ARG A 108 11.75 -11.83 19.26
N GLU A 109 11.51 -11.21 20.41
CA GLU A 109 12.00 -11.68 21.70
C GLU A 109 10.94 -12.56 22.38
N TYR A 110 9.68 -12.08 22.42
CA TYR A 110 8.55 -12.77 23.05
C TYR A 110 7.28 -12.59 22.22
N CYS A 111 6.64 -13.70 21.82
CA CYS A 111 5.37 -13.64 21.09
C CYS A 111 4.30 -12.88 21.90
N SER A 112 3.71 -11.85 21.29
CA SER A 112 2.67 -11.03 21.94
C SER A 112 1.24 -11.56 21.72
N ASP A 113 1.12 -12.72 21.08
CA ASP A 113 -0.16 -13.40 20.77
C ASP A 113 -1.17 -12.49 20.05
N CYS A 114 -0.73 -11.90 18.93
CA CYS A 114 -1.55 -11.00 18.13
C CYS A 114 -2.54 -11.70 17.20
N GLY A 115 -2.46 -13.03 17.06
CA GLY A 115 -3.32 -13.84 16.19
C GLY A 115 -2.84 -14.00 14.75
N VAL A 116 -1.77 -13.31 14.32
CA VAL A 116 -1.27 -13.37 12.93
C VAL A 116 -0.51 -14.66 12.64
N CYS A 117 0.42 -15.02 13.51
CA CYS A 117 1.25 -16.22 13.39
C CYS A 117 0.62 -17.35 14.21
N ASN A 118 0.67 -18.58 13.69
CA ASN A 118 0.15 -19.76 14.40
C ASN A 118 1.13 -20.93 14.44
N GLU A 119 2.41 -20.66 14.12
CA GLU A 119 3.59 -21.55 14.06
C GLU A 119 3.48 -22.78 13.13
N SER A 120 2.27 -23.24 12.85
CA SER A 120 1.92 -24.39 12.04
C SER A 120 1.76 -24.03 10.56
N LYS A 121 1.25 -22.84 10.24
CA LYS A 121 1.05 -22.36 8.85
C LYS A 121 1.77 -21.05 8.57
N ILE A 122 1.90 -20.18 9.56
CA ILE A 122 2.50 -18.85 9.42
C ILE A 122 3.46 -18.64 10.59
N SER A 123 4.73 -18.40 10.25
CA SER A 123 5.80 -18.06 11.19
C SER A 123 6.58 -16.85 10.69
N PRO A 124 7.05 -15.97 11.60
CA PRO A 124 7.91 -14.86 11.20
C PRO A 124 9.26 -15.41 10.71
N VAL A 125 9.70 -14.97 9.54
CA VAL A 125 11.06 -15.24 9.05
C VAL A 125 11.98 -14.17 9.61
N LEU A 126 12.73 -14.52 10.65
CA LEU A 126 13.71 -13.62 11.25
C LEU A 126 15.03 -13.73 10.50
N PHE A 127 15.58 -12.59 10.09
CA PHE A 127 16.95 -12.49 9.60
C PHE A 127 17.83 -12.05 10.77
N ASP A 128 18.44 -13.02 11.44
CA ASP A 128 19.43 -12.82 12.53
C ASP A 128 20.74 -12.21 12.03
N THR A 129 21.03 -12.42 10.75
CA THR A 129 22.27 -12.05 10.08
C THR A 129 21.97 -11.08 8.95
N TRP A 130 21.44 -9.90 9.30
CA TRP A 130 21.53 -8.76 8.39
C TRP A 130 22.99 -8.32 8.33
N HIS A 131 23.74 -8.87 7.38
CA HIS A 131 25.00 -8.27 6.98
C HIS A 131 24.67 -7.15 6.00
N PRO A 132 25.02 -5.88 6.31
CA PRO A 132 25.05 -4.87 5.27
C PRO A 132 25.87 -5.44 4.12
N LEU A 133 25.38 -5.31 2.89
CA LEU A 133 26.14 -5.71 1.70
C LEU A 133 27.56 -5.21 1.87
N LYS A 134 28.52 -6.13 2.01
CA LYS A 134 29.93 -5.80 2.21
C LYS A 134 30.34 -4.95 1.02
N GLU A 135 30.51 -3.67 1.31
CA GLU A 135 30.69 -2.57 0.37
C GLU A 135 29.50 -2.41 -0.58
N LYS A 136 29.19 -1.15 -0.92
CA LYS A 136 28.62 -0.90 -2.24
C LYS A 136 29.54 -1.66 -3.17
N VAL A 137 29.06 -2.70 -3.86
CA VAL A 137 29.68 -3.07 -5.14
C VAL A 137 29.74 -1.73 -5.82
N SER A 138 30.93 -1.13 -5.87
CA SER A 138 31.12 0.03 -6.69
C SER A 138 30.58 -0.49 -8.00
N LEU A 139 29.50 0.13 -8.47
CA LEU A 139 29.22 0.11 -9.87
C LEU A 139 30.44 0.82 -10.43
N LYS A 140 31.59 0.11 -10.47
CA LYS A 140 32.66 0.39 -11.40
C LYS A 140 31.85 0.56 -12.65
N SER A 141 31.88 1.76 -13.16
CA SER A 141 31.60 2.05 -14.54
C SER A 141 32.43 1.06 -15.33
N LYS A 142 31.93 -0.16 -15.49
CA LYS A 142 32.34 -1.04 -16.56
C LYS A 142 31.80 -0.28 -17.77
N GLN A 143 32.65 0.62 -18.26
CA GLN A 143 32.82 0.82 -19.68
C GLN A 143 33.23 -0.54 -20.25
N SER A 144 32.28 -1.47 -20.29
CA SER A 144 32.25 -2.52 -21.28
C SER A 144 31.16 -2.09 -22.25
N ASN A 145 31.37 -2.32 -23.54
CA ASN A 145 30.31 -2.39 -24.53
C ASN A 145 29.29 -3.49 -24.12
N GLU A 146 28.55 -3.28 -23.03
CA GLU A 146 27.48 -4.17 -22.57
C GLU A 146 26.36 -4.03 -23.58
N GLN A 147 26.20 -5.07 -24.41
CA GLN A 147 25.19 -5.11 -25.45
C GLN A 147 23.81 -5.16 -24.79
N VAL A 148 23.17 -4.00 -24.66
CA VAL A 148 21.80 -3.90 -24.17
C VAL A 148 20.88 -4.56 -25.18
N LYS A 149 20.13 -5.58 -24.74
CA LYS A 149 19.07 -6.20 -25.53
C LYS A 149 17.71 -5.78 -24.98
N ARG A 150 16.79 -5.49 -25.89
CA ARG A 150 15.39 -5.22 -25.56
C ARG A 150 14.55 -6.45 -25.91
N TYR A 151 13.78 -6.93 -24.95
CA TYR A 151 12.82 -8.01 -25.14
C TYR A 151 11.42 -7.50 -24.91
N ARG A 152 10.50 -7.96 -25.76
CA ARG A 152 9.06 -7.81 -25.57
C ARG A 152 8.50 -9.14 -25.12
N LEU A 153 7.88 -9.16 -23.95
CA LEU A 153 7.19 -10.34 -23.44
C LEU A 153 5.69 -10.09 -23.52
N TYR A 154 4.97 -11.16 -23.83
CA TYR A 154 3.52 -11.20 -23.78
C TYR A 154 3.11 -12.07 -22.59
N PHE A 155 2.15 -11.59 -21.82
CA PHE A 155 1.64 -12.34 -20.68
C PHE A 155 0.13 -12.20 -20.57
N SER A 156 -0.50 -13.19 -19.96
CA SER A 156 -1.92 -13.16 -19.62
C SER A 156 -2.09 -12.94 -18.12
N LYS A 157 -3.07 -12.14 -17.73
CA LYS A 157 -3.46 -11.88 -16.35
C LYS A 157 -4.81 -12.52 -16.09
N LEU A 158 -4.79 -13.78 -15.66
CA LEU A 158 -5.97 -14.62 -15.44
C LEU A 158 -6.16 -14.98 -13.97
N GLU A 159 -7.35 -15.47 -13.63
CA GLU A 159 -7.68 -15.95 -12.28
C GLU A 159 -7.28 -14.95 -11.19
N LYS A 160 -6.54 -15.40 -10.17
CA LYS A 160 -6.11 -14.57 -9.05
C LYS A 160 -5.18 -13.41 -9.46
N ALA A 161 -4.50 -13.50 -10.61
CA ALA A 161 -3.63 -12.43 -11.08
C ALA A 161 -4.41 -11.16 -11.46
N GLN A 162 -5.73 -11.26 -11.74
CA GLN A 162 -6.57 -10.10 -12.02
C GLN A 162 -6.60 -9.08 -10.88
N TYR A 163 -6.38 -9.53 -9.65
CA TYR A 163 -6.38 -8.69 -8.45
C TYR A 163 -5.05 -7.95 -8.22
N LEU A 164 -4.03 -8.19 -9.06
CA LEU A 164 -2.80 -7.42 -9.01
C LEU A 164 -3.00 -6.06 -9.68
N SER A 165 -2.73 -5.01 -8.93
CA SER A 165 -2.61 -3.64 -9.44
C SER A 165 -1.38 -3.49 -10.34
N HIS A 166 -1.34 -2.41 -11.10
CA HIS A 166 -0.21 -2.11 -11.99
C HIS A 166 1.14 -2.03 -11.24
N LEU A 167 1.17 -1.41 -10.06
CA LEU A 167 2.39 -1.32 -9.24
C LEU A 167 2.84 -2.69 -8.71
N GLU A 168 1.89 -3.55 -8.35
CA GLU A 168 2.19 -4.92 -7.92
C GLU A 168 2.71 -5.78 -9.07
N LEU A 169 2.16 -5.64 -10.27
CA LEU A 169 2.68 -6.29 -11.48
C LEU A 169 4.12 -5.87 -11.77
N ILE A 170 4.44 -4.57 -11.72
CA ILE A 170 5.82 -4.08 -11.86
C ILE A 170 6.73 -4.76 -10.83
N ARG A 171 6.33 -4.76 -9.55
CA ARG A 171 7.11 -5.39 -8.46
C ARG A 171 7.27 -6.90 -8.67
N LEU A 172 6.21 -7.58 -9.13
CA LEU A 172 6.20 -9.01 -9.42
C LEU A 172 7.22 -9.34 -10.50
N PHE A 173 7.18 -8.66 -11.65
CA PHE A 173 8.09 -8.92 -12.77
C PHE A 173 9.53 -8.58 -12.41
N ILE A 174 9.80 -7.45 -11.73
CA ILE A 174 11.15 -7.12 -11.25
C ILE A 174 11.68 -8.22 -10.32
N ARG A 175 10.84 -8.70 -9.39
CA ARG A 175 11.22 -9.79 -8.48
C ARG A 175 11.45 -11.09 -9.24
N ALA A 176 10.61 -11.42 -10.23
CA ALA A 176 10.76 -12.61 -11.06
C ALA A 176 12.07 -12.57 -11.87
N PHE A 177 12.38 -11.45 -12.53
CA PHE A 177 13.63 -11.27 -13.26
C PHE A 177 14.85 -11.41 -12.35
N ARG A 178 14.82 -10.79 -11.17
CA ARG A 178 15.91 -10.93 -10.18
C ARG A 178 16.07 -12.38 -9.71
N ARG A 179 14.97 -13.11 -9.45
CA ARG A 179 15.02 -14.53 -9.05
C ARG A 179 15.51 -15.44 -10.18
N ALA A 180 15.27 -15.06 -11.42
CA ALA A 180 15.77 -15.76 -12.60
C ALA A 180 17.24 -15.40 -12.95
N GLY A 181 17.90 -14.54 -12.15
CA GLY A 181 19.27 -14.10 -12.43
C GLY A 181 19.40 -13.20 -13.66
N ILE A 182 18.32 -12.54 -14.09
CA ILE A 182 18.31 -11.64 -15.25
C ILE A 182 18.85 -10.27 -14.84
N ASP A 183 19.91 -9.83 -15.52
CA ASP A 183 20.56 -8.55 -15.26
C ASP A 183 19.84 -7.40 -15.98
N LEU A 184 18.97 -6.71 -15.24
CA LEU A 184 18.18 -5.58 -15.74
C LEU A 184 19.04 -4.33 -15.94
N VAL A 185 18.76 -3.58 -17.00
CA VAL A 185 19.31 -2.22 -17.18
C VAL A 185 18.55 -1.25 -16.27
N TYR A 186 19.25 -0.31 -15.64
CA TYR A 186 18.66 0.72 -14.77
C TYR A 186 18.78 2.13 -15.37
N SER A 187 17.95 3.07 -14.92
CA SER A 187 18.08 4.50 -15.22
C SER A 187 19.28 5.11 -14.49
N GLY A 188 19.83 6.21 -15.02
CA GLY A 188 21.04 6.86 -14.48
C GLY A 188 20.80 7.95 -13.43
N GLY A 189 19.58 8.09 -12.91
CA GLY A 189 19.23 9.16 -11.94
C GLY A 189 19.54 8.79 -10.48
N TYR A 190 19.22 9.72 -9.56
CA TYR A 190 19.40 9.55 -8.10
C TYR A 190 18.62 8.35 -7.51
N HIS A 191 17.55 7.93 -8.17
CA HIS A 191 16.79 6.72 -7.86
C HIS A 191 16.80 5.82 -9.09
N PRO A 192 17.80 4.95 -9.26
CA PRO A 192 17.91 4.08 -10.43
C PRO A 192 16.75 3.09 -10.44
N MET A 193 15.90 3.20 -11.47
CA MET A 193 14.75 2.32 -11.69
C MET A 193 15.07 1.35 -12.82
N PRO A 194 14.69 0.07 -12.71
CA PRO A 194 14.87 -0.87 -13.81
C PRO A 194 14.09 -0.41 -15.04
N LYS A 195 14.69 -0.52 -16.23
CA LYS A 195 14.10 -0.14 -17.52
C LYS A 195 13.12 -1.22 -17.98
N VAL A 196 11.97 -1.22 -17.33
CA VAL A 196 10.81 -2.05 -17.62
C VAL A 196 9.64 -1.13 -17.94
N SER A 197 8.93 -1.39 -19.03
CA SER A 197 7.76 -0.61 -19.46
C SER A 197 6.63 -1.55 -19.79
N PHE A 198 5.43 -1.26 -19.27
CA PHE A 198 4.22 -1.97 -19.62
C PHE A 198 3.45 -1.13 -20.62
N ALA A 199 2.86 -1.76 -21.63
CA ALA A 199 2.10 -1.05 -22.65
C ALA A 199 0.80 -0.44 -22.09
N VAL A 200 0.19 -1.08 -21.09
CA VAL A 200 -1.06 -0.66 -20.49
C VAL A 200 -1.04 -0.84 -18.97
N ALA A 201 -1.80 0.00 -18.27
CA ALA A 201 -2.06 -0.11 -16.85
C ALA A 201 -3.54 -0.47 -16.65
N LEU A 202 -3.88 -1.75 -16.77
CA LEU A 202 -5.26 -2.20 -16.59
C LEU A 202 -5.71 -2.03 -15.13
N PRO A 203 -6.98 -1.64 -14.90
CA PRO A 203 -7.55 -1.59 -13.55
C PRO A 203 -7.45 -2.95 -12.82
N VAL A 204 -7.43 -2.88 -11.49
CA VAL A 204 -7.55 -4.05 -10.62
C VAL A 204 -8.89 -4.75 -10.90
N GLY A 205 -8.88 -6.07 -10.98
CA GLY A 205 -10.06 -6.90 -11.24
C GLY A 205 -10.31 -7.21 -12.71
N VAL A 206 -9.54 -6.63 -13.65
CA VAL A 206 -9.69 -6.89 -15.09
C VAL A 206 -8.80 -8.05 -15.52
N LYS A 207 -9.38 -9.07 -16.16
CA LYS A 207 -8.61 -10.15 -16.81
C LYS A 207 -8.05 -9.68 -18.15
N SER A 208 -6.90 -10.21 -18.54
CA SER A 208 -6.31 -9.96 -19.85
C SER A 208 -5.66 -11.21 -20.42
N LEU A 209 -5.76 -11.40 -21.73
CA LEU A 209 -5.15 -12.51 -22.45
C LEU A 209 -3.80 -12.15 -23.09
N GLY A 210 -3.48 -10.86 -23.22
CA GLY A 210 -2.29 -10.41 -23.95
C GLY A 210 -1.85 -9.01 -23.55
N GLU A 211 -1.31 -8.88 -22.34
CA GLU A 211 -0.57 -7.69 -21.93
C GLU A 211 0.87 -7.76 -22.41
N ILE A 212 1.46 -6.58 -22.62
CA ILE A 212 2.80 -6.43 -23.19
C ILE A 212 3.70 -5.74 -22.17
N ILE A 213 4.89 -6.29 -21.99
CA ILE A 213 5.97 -5.72 -21.19
C ILE A 213 7.26 -5.70 -22.02
N ASP A 214 7.89 -4.52 -22.10
CA ASP A 214 9.19 -4.32 -22.69
C ASP A 214 10.25 -4.23 -21.58
N VAL A 215 11.31 -5.02 -21.69
CA VAL A 215 12.41 -5.08 -20.71
C VAL A 215 13.76 -4.91 -21.41
N GLN A 216 14.66 -4.15 -20.78
CA GLN A 216 16.05 -4.01 -21.22
C GLN A 216 16.97 -4.78 -20.27
N VAL A 217 17.83 -5.62 -20.83
CA VAL A 217 18.76 -6.49 -20.09
C VAL A 217 20.19 -6.34 -20.63
N LYS A 218 21.17 -6.55 -19.75
CA LYS A 218 22.61 -6.48 -20.08
C LYS A 218 23.17 -7.80 -20.63
N TYR A 219 22.68 -8.93 -20.12
CA TYR A 219 23.04 -10.29 -20.56
C TYR A 219 21.93 -11.27 -20.16
N ILE A 220 21.66 -12.29 -20.99
CA ILE A 220 20.90 -13.48 -20.57
C ILE A 220 21.95 -14.58 -20.35
N PHE A 221 22.09 -15.08 -19.12
CA PHE A 221 22.85 -16.32 -18.89
C PHE A 221 22.17 -17.44 -19.66
N SER A 222 22.92 -18.16 -20.51
CA SER A 222 22.45 -19.24 -21.37
C SER A 222 22.09 -20.54 -20.60
N TYR A 223 21.42 -20.44 -19.46
CA TYR A 223 21.01 -21.61 -18.67
C TYR A 223 19.58 -22.10 -18.95
N PHE A 224 18.82 -21.41 -19.82
CA PHE A 224 17.57 -21.95 -20.34
C PHE A 224 17.83 -22.66 -21.69
N ARG A 225 18.28 -23.92 -21.60
CA ARG A 225 17.92 -24.91 -22.64
C ARG A 225 16.47 -25.29 -22.37
N VAL A 226 15.62 -25.02 -23.36
CA VAL A 226 14.25 -25.55 -23.46
C VAL A 226 14.30 -27.07 -23.41
#